data_AF-A0A2V6SW50-F1
#
_entry.id   AF-A0A2V6SW50-F1
#
_cell.length_a   1.000
_cell.length_b   1.000
_cell.length_c   1.000
_cell.angle_alpha   90.00
_cell.angle_beta   90.00
_cell.angle_gamma   90.00
#
_symmetry.space_group_name_H-M   'P 1'
#
loop_
_entity.id
_entity.type
_entity.pdbx_description
1 polymer ?
#
loop_
_entity_poly.entity_id
_entity_poly.type
_entity_poly.pdbx_seq_one_letter_code
_entity_poly.pdbx_strand_id
1 'polypeptide(L)'
;MLNDASADGTYRDEIEDTFLLLEENFYTLYQRCSTSEQKKHLCDTYSAARYACWKVVRQARPDGWSVDSNASRDLKMANLQLAAMLQNPGDIGASLSLAAEAVRLATSLAPGPAA
;
A
#
# COMPACT_ATOMS: atom_id res chain seq x y z
N MET A 1 15.22 -24.37 12.45
CA MET A 1 15.04 -23.06 11.78
C MET A 1 13.76 -23.15 10.97
N LEU A 2 12.63 -22.82 11.58
CA LEU A 2 11.29 -22.89 10.97
C LEU A 2 10.52 -21.71 11.54
N ASN A 3 10.42 -20.59 10.81
CA ASN A 3 9.39 -19.56 11.06
C ASN A 3 9.31 -18.40 10.02
N ASP A 4 9.60 -18.61 8.74
CA ASP A 4 9.44 -17.53 7.72
C ASP A 4 8.13 -17.63 6.90
N ALA A 5 7.47 -18.80 6.85
CA ALA A 5 6.28 -18.98 6.03
C ALA A 5 5.06 -18.16 6.51
N SER A 6 4.95 -17.88 7.82
CA SER A 6 3.85 -17.08 8.38
C SER A 6 4.06 -15.58 8.19
N ALA A 7 5.30 -15.12 8.16
CA ALA A 7 5.62 -13.71 7.88
C ALA A 7 5.38 -13.38 6.40
N ASP A 8 5.61 -14.35 5.51
CA ASP A 8 5.47 -14.17 4.07
C ASP A 8 4.02 -14.03 3.58
N GLY A 9 3.05 -14.68 4.23
CA GLY A 9 1.63 -14.40 3.99
C GLY A 9 1.25 -13.00 4.45
N THR A 10 1.70 -12.63 5.66
CA THR A 10 1.28 -11.38 6.32
C THR A 10 1.61 -10.13 5.51
N TYR A 11 2.81 -9.99 4.93
CA TYR A 11 3.14 -8.76 4.19
C TYR A 11 2.46 -8.66 2.82
N ARG A 12 2.19 -9.81 2.17
CA ARG A 12 1.50 -9.85 0.87
C ARG A 12 0.05 -9.41 1.03
N ASP A 13 -0.60 -9.93 2.07
CA ASP A 13 -1.95 -9.55 2.46
C ASP A 13 -2.01 -8.05 2.74
N GLU A 14 -1.05 -7.49 3.48
CA GLU A 14 -1.03 -6.06 3.78
C GLU A 14 -0.78 -5.18 2.54
N ILE A 15 -0.02 -5.65 1.55
CA ILE A 15 0.14 -4.94 0.26
C ILE A 15 -1.16 -4.99 -0.56
N GLU A 16 -1.83 -6.13 -0.56
CA GLU A 16 -3.14 -6.29 -1.22
C GLU A 16 -4.19 -5.41 -0.56
N ASP A 17 -4.24 -5.39 0.77
CA ASP A 17 -5.13 -4.55 1.57
C ASP A 17 -4.92 -3.06 1.26
N THR A 18 -3.67 -2.59 1.15
CA THR A 18 -3.40 -1.19 0.75
C THR A 18 -4.02 -0.88 -0.61
N PHE A 19 -3.88 -1.79 -1.58
CA PHE A 19 -4.45 -1.60 -2.90
C PHE A 19 -5.99 -1.61 -2.87
N LEU A 20 -6.60 -2.56 -2.18
CA LEU A 20 -8.06 -2.67 -2.06
C LEU A 20 -8.67 -1.45 -1.35
N LEU A 21 -8.06 -0.97 -0.26
CA LEU A 21 -8.49 0.24 0.43
C LEU A 21 -8.52 1.44 -0.52
N LEU A 22 -7.51 1.57 -1.39
CA LEU A 22 -7.47 2.64 -2.39
C LEU A 22 -8.46 2.40 -3.54
N GLU A 23 -8.60 1.18 -4.04
CA GLU A 23 -9.55 0.81 -5.11
C GLU A 23 -10.98 1.15 -4.70
N GLU A 24 -11.42 0.70 -3.53
CA GLU A 24 -12.79 0.87 -3.03
C GLU A 24 -13.13 2.34 -2.77
N ASN A 25 -12.13 3.15 -2.40
CA ASN A 25 -12.33 4.55 -2.03
C ASN A 25 -11.87 5.53 -3.12
N PHE A 26 -11.31 5.05 -4.24
CA PHE A 26 -10.66 5.90 -5.25
C PHE A 26 -11.59 6.99 -5.76
N TYR A 27 -12.81 6.60 -6.15
CA TYR A 27 -13.78 7.54 -6.69
C TYR A 27 -14.16 8.62 -5.67
N THR A 28 -14.44 8.22 -4.43
CA THR A 28 -14.79 9.14 -3.34
C THR A 28 -13.65 10.12 -3.04
N LEU A 29 -12.41 9.63 -2.95
CA LEU A 29 -11.23 10.45 -2.77
C LEU A 29 -11.04 11.43 -3.94
N TYR A 30 -11.19 10.94 -5.17
CA TYR A 30 -11.03 11.74 -6.38
C TYR A 30 -12.04 12.90 -6.46
N GLN A 31 -13.29 12.67 -6.05
CA GLN A 31 -14.33 13.72 -5.99
C GLN A 31 -14.03 14.77 -4.90
N ARG A 32 -13.37 14.38 -3.81
CA ARG A 32 -12.98 15.29 -2.71
C ARG A 32 -11.71 16.09 -2.99
N CYS A 33 -10.89 15.68 -3.95
CA CYS A 33 -9.73 16.46 -4.38
C CYS A 33 -10.17 17.76 -5.06
N SER A 34 -9.80 18.90 -4.47
CA SER A 34 -10.16 20.24 -4.93
C SER A 34 -9.21 20.78 -6.00
N THR A 35 -8.00 20.24 -6.12
CA THR A 35 -6.99 20.69 -7.09
C THR A 35 -6.59 19.59 -8.07
N SER A 36 -6.09 19.99 -9.24
CA SER A 36 -5.50 19.07 -10.22
C SER A 36 -4.28 18.35 -9.65
N GLU A 37 -3.49 19.01 -8.80
CA GLU A 37 -2.33 18.42 -8.12
C GLU A 37 -2.74 17.30 -7.16
N GLN A 38 -3.79 17.51 -6.35
CA GLN A 38 -4.34 16.48 -5.47
C GLN A 38 -4.86 15.27 -6.25
N LYS A 39 -5.56 15.51 -7.36
CA LYS A 39 -6.06 14.44 -8.25
C LYS A 39 -4.90 13.66 -8.87
N LYS A 40 -3.88 14.36 -9.37
CA LYS A 40 -2.67 13.73 -9.91
C LYS A 40 -1.98 12.88 -8.85
N HIS A 41 -1.78 13.42 -7.66
CA HIS A 41 -1.15 12.72 -6.55
C HIS A 41 -1.91 11.44 -6.15
N LEU A 42 -3.25 11.49 -6.11
CA LEU A 42 -4.08 10.31 -5.90
C LEU A 42 -3.90 9.26 -7.02
N CYS A 43 -3.93 9.67 -8.28
CA CYS A 43 -3.72 8.76 -9.43
C CYS A 43 -2.34 8.09 -9.40
N ASP A 44 -1.29 8.87 -9.11
CA ASP A 44 0.08 8.37 -9.01
C ASP A 44 0.20 7.35 -7.86
N THR A 45 -0.39 7.67 -6.71
CA THR A 45 -0.43 6.81 -5.51
C THR A 45 -1.17 5.50 -5.80
N TYR A 46 -2.36 5.58 -6.40
CA TYR A 46 -3.14 4.40 -6.77
C TYR A 46 -2.42 3.51 -7.80
N SER A 47 -1.78 4.12 -8.81
CA SER A 47 -1.01 3.38 -9.82
C SER A 47 0.17 2.63 -9.20
N ALA A 48 0.86 3.24 -8.24
CA ALA A 48 1.94 2.60 -7.49
C ALA A 48 1.44 1.46 -6.60
N ALA A 49 0.29 1.63 -5.92
CA ALA A 49 -0.34 0.58 -5.12
C ALA A 49 -0.68 -0.66 -5.96
N ARG A 50 -1.34 -0.43 -7.11
CA ARG A 50 -1.68 -1.49 -8.07
C ARG A 50 -0.44 -2.22 -8.57
N TYR A 51 0.64 -1.49 -8.85
CA TYR A 51 1.90 -2.08 -9.28
C TYR A 51 2.55 -2.91 -8.18
N ALA A 52 2.58 -2.43 -6.93
CA ALA A 52 3.10 -3.18 -5.79
C ALA A 52 2.33 -4.50 -5.59
N CYS A 53 0.99 -4.45 -5.61
CA CYS A 53 0.11 -5.61 -5.53
C CYS A 53 0.39 -6.61 -6.68
N TRP A 54 0.46 -6.12 -7.93
CA TRP A 54 0.78 -6.97 -9.08
C TRP A 54 2.14 -7.68 -8.95
N LYS A 55 3.17 -6.99 -8.42
CA LYS A 55 4.50 -7.57 -8.20
C LYS A 55 4.45 -8.73 -7.21
N VAL A 56 3.75 -8.58 -6.09
CA VAL A 56 3.67 -9.66 -5.09
C VAL A 56 2.85 -10.84 -5.59
N VAL A 57 1.75 -10.60 -6.32
CA VAL A 57 0.93 -11.68 -6.89
C VAL A 57 1.70 -12.50 -7.94
N ARG A 58 2.49 -11.83 -8.79
CA ARG A 58 3.17 -12.51 -9.92
C ARG A 58 4.55 -13.08 -9.62
N GLN A 59 5.29 -12.51 -8.67
CA GLN A 59 6.68 -12.89 -8.47
C GLN A 59 6.82 -13.92 -7.35
N ALA A 60 7.32 -15.10 -7.74
CA ALA A 60 7.94 -16.02 -6.82
C ALA A 60 9.19 -15.33 -6.23
N ARG A 61 9.37 -15.49 -4.92
CA ARG A 61 10.45 -14.82 -4.20
C ARG A 61 11.81 -15.31 -4.71
N PRO A 62 12.79 -14.43 -5.00
CA PRO A 62 14.17 -14.88 -5.16
C PRO A 62 14.65 -15.52 -3.85
N ASP A 63 15.36 -16.65 -3.95
CA ASP A 63 15.94 -17.32 -2.80
C ASP A 63 16.85 -16.35 -2.01
N GLY A 64 16.65 -16.28 -0.69
CA GLY A 64 17.43 -15.42 0.20
C GLY A 64 16.93 -13.97 0.36
N TRP A 65 15.81 -13.60 -0.27
CA TRP A 65 15.15 -12.33 0.06
C TRP A 65 14.48 -12.44 1.44
N SER A 66 14.75 -11.50 2.35
CA SER A 66 14.08 -11.38 3.66
C SER A 66 13.20 -10.13 3.69
N VAL A 67 12.05 -10.22 4.37
CA VAL A 67 11.14 -9.08 4.53
C VAL A 67 11.61 -8.30 5.73
N ASP A 68 11.74 -6.97 5.59
CA ASP A 68 11.92 -6.12 6.76
C ASP A 68 10.65 -6.15 7.62
N SER A 69 10.74 -6.85 8.76
CA SER A 69 9.62 -7.01 9.69
C SER A 69 9.12 -5.68 10.26
N ASN A 70 9.97 -4.65 10.35
CA ASN A 70 9.55 -3.32 10.77
C ASN A 70 8.68 -2.66 9.70
N ALA A 71 9.13 -2.68 8.44
CA ALA A 71 8.37 -2.13 7.33
C ALA A 71 7.01 -2.84 7.15
N SER A 72 6.95 -4.17 7.34
CA SER A 72 5.69 -4.91 7.31
C SER A 72 4.73 -4.51 8.43
N ARG A 73 5.23 -4.32 9.66
CA ARG A 73 4.42 -3.83 10.78
C ARG A 73 3.95 -2.39 10.55
N ASP A 74 4.82 -1.55 10.01
CA ASP A 74 4.50 -0.15 9.75
C ASP A 74 3.44 -0.04 8.63
N LEU A 75 3.50 -0.91 7.61
CA LEU A 75 2.47 -1.01 6.58
C LEU A 75 1.12 -1.37 7.19
N LYS A 76 1.08 -2.39 8.05
CA LYS A 76 -0.14 -2.79 8.76
C LYS A 76 -0.75 -1.63 9.55
N MET A 77 0.08 -0.89 10.29
CA MET A 77 -0.38 0.27 11.05
C MET A 77 -0.90 1.38 10.12
N ALA A 78 -0.23 1.64 9.00
CA ALA A 78 -0.65 2.61 8.01
C ALA A 78 -2.00 2.21 7.36
N ASN A 79 -2.20 0.92 7.03
CA ASN A 79 -3.46 0.40 6.51
C ASN A 79 -4.61 0.59 7.51
N LEU A 80 -4.39 0.28 8.79
CA LEU A 80 -5.41 0.48 9.83
C LEU A 80 -5.79 1.95 9.99
N GLN A 81 -4.79 2.85 9.98
CA GLN A 81 -5.03 4.29 10.06
C GLN A 81 -5.73 4.81 8.79
N LEU A 82 -5.36 4.31 7.62
CA LEU A 82 -5.95 4.69 6.36
C LEU A 82 -7.41 4.25 6.31
N ALA A 83 -7.71 3.00 6.65
CA ALA A 83 -9.07 2.49 6.74
C ALA A 83 -9.93 3.34 7.69
N ALA A 84 -9.42 3.68 8.88
CA ALA A 84 -10.13 4.53 9.83
C ALA A 84 -10.39 5.94 9.27
N MET A 85 -9.42 6.55 8.59
CA MET A 85 -9.58 7.87 7.99
C MET A 85 -10.51 7.86 6.77
N LEU A 86 -10.54 6.79 5.99
CA LEU A 86 -11.43 6.65 4.83
C LEU A 86 -12.91 6.50 5.23
N GLN A 87 -13.20 5.99 6.42
CA GLN A 87 -14.56 5.99 6.97
C GLN A 87 -15.08 7.41 7.26
N ASN A 88 -14.20 8.38 7.49
CA ASN A 88 -14.57 9.78 7.67
C ASN A 88 -13.49 10.72 7.09
N PRO A 89 -13.47 10.93 5.76
CA PRO A 89 -12.40 11.68 5.08
C PRO A 89 -12.56 13.20 5.28
N GLY A 90 -12.50 13.67 6.52
CA GLY A 90 -12.66 15.09 6.85
C GLY A 90 -11.56 15.98 6.27
N ASP A 91 -10.31 15.49 6.30
CA ASP A 91 -9.15 16.16 5.72
C ASP A 91 -8.61 15.33 4.54
N ILE A 92 -8.88 15.82 3.32
CA ILE A 92 -8.41 15.17 2.09
C ILE A 92 -6.88 15.22 1.96
N GLY A 93 -6.22 16.27 2.45
CA GLY A 93 -4.76 16.39 2.41
C GLY A 93 -4.08 15.36 3.31
N ALA A 94 -4.59 15.19 4.53
CA ALA A 94 -4.16 14.12 5.44
C ALA A 94 -4.43 12.73 4.84
N SER A 95 -5.59 12.54 4.23
CA SER A 95 -5.97 11.28 3.56
C SER A 95 -4.99 10.88 2.47
N LEU A 96 -4.64 11.83 1.59
CA LEU A 96 -3.68 11.60 0.51
C LEU A 96 -2.26 11.35 1.04
N SER A 97 -1.85 12.06 2.08
CA SER A 97 -0.51 11.89 2.68
C SER A 97 -0.35 10.51 3.29
N LEU A 98 -1.37 10.02 4.00
CA LEU A 98 -1.33 8.67 4.58
C LEU A 98 -1.43 7.58 3.51
N ALA A 99 -2.25 7.77 2.48
CA ALA A 99 -2.31 6.87 1.34
C ALA A 99 -0.93 6.75 0.66
N ALA A 100 -0.26 7.87 0.42
CA ALA A 100 1.08 7.89 -0.16
C ALA A 100 2.11 7.15 0.71
N GLU A 101 2.03 7.31 2.03
CA GLU A 101 2.91 6.62 2.97
C GLU A 101 2.67 5.11 3.00
N ALA A 102 1.41 4.66 3.07
CA ALA A 102 1.07 3.25 2.99
C ALA A 102 1.59 2.63 1.68
N VAL A 103 1.41 3.32 0.55
CA VAL A 103 1.90 2.85 -0.76
C VAL A 103 3.43 2.85 -0.85
N ARG A 104 4.12 3.80 -0.22
CA ARG A 104 5.58 3.83 -0.15
C ARG A 104 6.10 2.60 0.61
N LEU A 105 5.48 2.27 1.74
CA LEU A 105 5.79 1.07 2.53
C LEU A 105 5.50 -0.20 1.72
N ALA A 106 4.32 -0.31 1.10
CA ALA A 106 3.96 -1.43 0.23
C ALA A 106 4.95 -1.63 -0.93
N THR A 107 5.38 -0.53 -1.56
CA THR A 107 6.36 -0.57 -2.67
C THR A 107 7.73 -1.07 -2.21
N SER A 108 8.16 -0.68 -1.00
CA SER A 108 9.44 -1.12 -0.40
C SER A 108 9.46 -2.61 -0.05
N LEU A 109 8.27 -3.16 0.26
CA LEU A 109 8.08 -4.57 0.59
C LEU A 109 7.80 -5.44 -0.64
N ALA A 110 7.35 -4.85 -1.74
CA ALA A 110 7.15 -5.58 -2.99
C ALA A 110 8.50 -5.89 -3.66
N PRO A 111 8.66 -7.07 -4.29
CA PRO A 111 9.96 -7.49 -4.83
C PRO A 111 10.55 -6.47 -5.79
N GLY A 112 11.88 -6.35 -5.78
CA GLY A 112 12.63 -5.56 -6.76
C GLY A 112 12.55 -6.19 -8.16
N PRO A 113 12.90 -5.44 -9.22
CA PRO A 113 13.03 -6.04 -10.55
C PRO A 113 14.04 -7.20 -10.48
N ALA A 114 13.68 -8.34 -11.08
CA ALA A 114 14.63 -9.43 -11.29
C ALA A 114 15.78 -8.89 -12.14
N ALA A 115 17.01 -9.02 -11.63
CA ALA A 115 18.23 -8.67 -12.35
C ALA A 115 18.45 -9.59 -13.55
#